data_AF-A0A9E0LVF6-F1
#
_entry.id   AF-A0A9E0LVF6-F1
#
_cell.length_a   1.000
_cell.length_b   1.000
_cell.length_c   1.000
_cell.angle_alpha   90.00
_cell.angle_beta   90.00
_cell.angle_gamma   90.00
#
_symmetry.space_group_name_H-M   'P 1'
#
loop_
_entity.id
_entity.type
_entity.pdbx_description
1 polymer ?
#
loop_
_entity_poly.entity_id
_entity_poly.type
_entity_poly.pdbx_seq_one_letter_code
_entity_poly.pdbx_strand_id
1 'polypeptide(L)'
;MTPLRSIASAPLPLALGLLLLAGCASSGNQASRAGRSTLERGMASWYGPGFHGRMTASGERYDMHAATAAHRTLPFGTVLEVRNLDNGLTTQV
;
A
#
# COMPACT_ATOMS: atom_id res chain seq x y z
N MET A 1 45.73 52.97 37.83
CA MET A 1 45.48 53.99 36.79
C MET A 1 45.96 53.43 35.47
N THR A 2 44.98 53.01 34.65
CA THR A 2 44.89 52.72 33.19
C THR A 2 46.12 52.27 32.37
N PRO A 3 45.93 51.66 31.19
CA PRO A 3 44.92 50.69 30.72
C PRO A 3 45.60 49.57 29.89
N LEU A 4 44.86 48.63 29.26
CA LEU A 4 45.01 48.34 27.81
C LEU A 4 44.10 47.18 27.33
N ARG A 5 43.27 47.55 26.33
CA ARG A 5 42.90 46.79 25.10
C ARG A 5 42.07 45.51 25.26
N SER A 6 40.81 45.48 24.82
CA SER A 6 40.33 45.51 23.41
C SER A 6 40.88 44.37 22.56
N ILE A 7 40.12 43.27 22.49
CA ILE A 7 40.09 42.28 21.40
C ILE A 7 38.64 41.76 21.38
N ALA A 8 37.74 42.38 20.63
CA ALA A 8 37.43 42.03 19.24
C ALA A 8 36.93 40.57 19.07
N SER A 9 35.63 40.49 18.78
CA SER A 9 34.82 39.38 18.28
C SER A 9 35.53 38.40 17.33
N ALA A 10 35.39 37.11 17.60
CA ALA A 10 35.53 36.05 16.61
C ALA A 10 34.17 35.34 16.43
N PRO A 11 33.68 35.19 15.19
CA PRO A 11 32.33 34.70 14.91
C PRO A 11 32.27 33.17 15.01
N LEU A 12 31.36 32.67 15.86
CA LEU A 12 30.81 31.31 15.74
C LEU A 12 29.95 31.27 14.47
N PRO A 13 30.40 30.64 13.37
CA PRO A 13 29.53 29.64 12.76
C PRO A 13 30.32 28.64 11.91
N LEU A 14 31.04 27.69 12.50
CA LEU A 14 31.70 26.62 11.73
C LEU A 14 31.48 25.21 12.28
N ALA A 15 30.74 25.05 13.38
CA ALA A 15 30.49 23.75 14.00
C ALA A 15 29.13 23.11 13.63
N LEU A 16 28.27 23.77 12.83
CA LEU A 16 26.95 23.23 12.46
C LEU A 16 26.87 22.59 11.06
N GLY A 17 27.96 22.64 10.28
CA GLY A 17 27.96 22.17 8.88
C GLY A 17 28.26 20.69 8.65
N LEU A 18 28.70 19.94 9.67
CA LEU A 18 29.23 18.57 9.52
C LEU A 18 28.37 17.47 10.19
N LEU A 19 27.05 17.70 10.36
CA LEU A 19 26.12 16.68 10.87
C LEU A 19 24.96 16.36 9.92
N LEU A 20 25.08 16.73 8.64
CA LEU A 20 24.02 16.58 7.63
C LEU A 20 24.37 15.66 6.44
N LEU A 21 25.54 15.02 6.42
CA LEU A 21 26.06 14.29 5.24
C LEU A 21 26.08 12.75 5.35
N ALA A 22 25.49 12.14 6.39
CA ALA A 22 25.49 10.67 6.55
C ALA A 22 24.11 10.09 6.91
N GLY A 23 23.05 10.60 6.26
CA GLY A 23 21.67 10.19 6.51
C GLY A 23 21.02 9.32 5.42
N CYS A 24 21.77 8.72 4.50
CA CYS A 24 21.22 7.69 3.61
C CYS A 24 21.54 6.31 4.18
N ALA A 25 20.89 5.96 5.29
CA ALA A 25 20.89 4.58 5.75
C ALA A 25 20.13 3.74 4.72
N SER A 26 20.85 2.76 4.18
CA SER A 26 20.49 1.81 3.14
C SER A 26 19.03 1.39 3.14
N SER A 27 18.44 1.37 1.94
CA SER A 27 17.19 0.69 1.63
C SER A 27 17.20 -0.70 2.25
N GLY A 28 16.54 -0.83 3.40
CA GLY A 28 16.23 -2.11 4.00
C GLY A 28 15.51 -2.93 2.94
N ASN A 29 16.11 -4.08 2.63
CA ASN A 29 15.62 -5.14 1.77
C ASN A 29 14.09 -5.10 1.64
N GLN A 30 13.57 -4.43 0.62
CA GLN A 30 12.17 -4.52 0.21
C GLN A 30 12.02 -5.87 -0.47
N ALA A 31 12.20 -6.94 0.32
CA ALA A 31 11.66 -8.24 0.03
C ALA A 31 10.17 -7.98 -0.11
N SER A 32 9.78 -7.82 -1.37
CA SER A 32 8.43 -7.58 -1.79
C SER A 32 7.57 -8.53 -0.98
N ARG A 33 6.67 -7.98 -0.17
CA ARG A 33 5.51 -8.72 0.33
C ARG A 33 4.61 -9.00 -0.88
N ALA A 34 5.17 -9.64 -1.90
CA ALA A 34 4.44 -10.38 -2.89
C ALA A 34 3.82 -11.52 -2.10
N GLY A 35 2.66 -11.25 -1.51
CA GLY A 35 1.81 -12.31 -0.98
C GLY A 35 1.74 -13.37 -2.06
N ARG A 36 1.97 -14.63 -1.69
CA ARG A 36 1.93 -15.77 -2.61
C ARG A 36 0.69 -15.63 -3.50
N SER A 37 0.88 -15.30 -4.78
CA SER A 37 -0.19 -15.33 -5.76
C SER A 37 -0.57 -16.79 -5.95
N THR A 38 -1.71 -17.16 -5.37
CA THR A 38 -2.24 -18.52 -5.52
C THR A 38 -3.08 -18.54 -6.78
N LEU A 39 -2.66 -19.32 -7.77
CA LEU A 39 -3.48 -19.59 -8.95
C LEU A 39 -4.51 -20.66 -8.59
N GLU A 40 -5.79 -20.31 -8.72
CA GLU A 40 -6.90 -21.22 -8.53
C GLU A 40 -7.70 -21.34 -9.83
N ARG A 41 -8.30 -22.51 -10.08
CA ARG A 41 -9.21 -22.74 -11.19
C ARG A 41 -10.49 -23.37 -10.66
N GLY A 42 -11.62 -22.87 -11.15
CA GLY A 42 -12.93 -23.34 -10.74
C GLY A 42 -14.05 -22.74 -11.58
N MET A 43 -15.28 -23.13 -11.25
CA MET A 43 -16.49 -22.55 -11.84
C MET A 43 -16.80 -21.21 -11.17
N ALA A 44 -17.05 -20.18 -11.98
CA ALA A 44 -17.56 -18.91 -11.51
C ALA A 44 -19.06 -18.80 -11.82
N SER A 45 -19.80 -18.18 -10.91
CA SER A 45 -21.22 -17.82 -11.08
C SER A 45 -21.44 -16.39 -10.61
N TRP A 46 -22.53 -15.77 -11.04
CA TRP A 46 -22.84 -14.39 -10.69
C TRP A 46 -24.17 -14.29 -9.90
N TYR A 47 -24.29 -13.26 -9.08
CA TYR A 47 -25.49 -12.99 -8.30
C TYR A 47 -26.46 -12.06 -9.03
N GLY A 48 -27.71 -12.50 -9.16
CA GLY A 48 -28.78 -11.79 -9.84
C GLY A 48 -29.26 -10.48 -9.20
N PRO A 49 -30.06 -9.66 -9.92
CA PRO A 49 -30.69 -8.45 -9.38
C PRO A 49 -31.45 -8.62 -8.07
N GLY A 50 -32.04 -9.80 -7.84
CA GLY A 50 -32.76 -10.11 -6.60
C GLY A 50 -31.90 -10.13 -5.32
N PHE A 51 -30.57 -10.02 -5.44
CA PHE A 51 -29.67 -9.92 -4.30
C PHE A 51 -29.25 -8.48 -3.98
N HIS A 52 -29.52 -7.52 -4.86
CA HIS A 52 -29.05 -6.14 -4.70
C HIS A 52 -29.51 -5.52 -3.38
N GLY A 53 -28.60 -4.79 -2.72
CA GLY A 53 -28.82 -4.15 -1.44
C GLY A 53 -28.85 -5.09 -0.23
N ARG A 54 -28.79 -6.42 -0.42
CA ARG A 54 -28.72 -7.40 0.68
C ARG A 54 -27.34 -7.39 1.33
N MET A 55 -27.29 -7.73 2.62
CA MET A 55 -26.06 -7.80 3.38
C MET A 55 -25.20 -8.99 2.93
N THR A 56 -23.90 -8.77 2.73
CA THR A 56 -22.93 -9.82 2.41
C THR A 56 -22.20 -10.32 3.67
N ALA A 57 -21.34 -11.32 3.52
CA ALA A 57 -20.51 -11.83 4.61
C ALA A 57 -19.43 -10.82 5.08
N SER A 58 -19.06 -9.83 4.26
CA SER A 58 -18.16 -8.75 4.68
C SER A 58 -18.86 -7.69 5.52
N GLY A 59 -20.20 -7.71 5.58
CA GLY A 59 -21.00 -6.67 6.23
C GLY A 59 -21.30 -5.46 5.34
N GLU A 60 -20.90 -5.49 4.07
CA GLU A 60 -21.27 -4.50 3.08
C GLU A 60 -22.59 -4.88 2.39
N ARG A 61 -23.29 -3.90 1.81
CA ARG A 61 -24.45 -4.18 0.97
C ARG A 61 -23.98 -4.56 -0.43
N TYR A 62 -24.52 -5.65 -0.98
CA TYR A 62 -24.21 -6.07 -2.34
C TYR A 62 -24.71 -5.05 -3.36
N ASP A 63 -23.79 -4.53 -4.17
CA ASP A 63 -24.09 -3.73 -5.35
C ASP A 63 -23.81 -4.57 -6.62
N MET A 64 -24.81 -4.74 -7.49
CA MET A 64 -24.63 -5.54 -8.70
C MET A 64 -23.80 -4.83 -9.76
N HIS A 65 -23.63 -3.52 -9.63
CA HIS A 65 -22.85 -2.69 -10.54
C HIS A 65 -21.40 -2.50 -10.08
N ALA A 66 -21.07 -2.95 -8.86
CA ALA A 66 -19.71 -2.90 -8.34
C ALA A 66 -18.89 -4.11 -8.79
N ALA A 67 -17.61 -3.87 -9.07
CA ALA A 67 -16.63 -4.94 -9.34
C ALA A 67 -16.24 -5.61 -8.01
N THR A 68 -17.01 -6.64 -7.62
CA THR A 68 -16.79 -7.38 -6.37
C THR A 68 -16.96 -8.88 -6.61
N ALA A 69 -16.24 -9.69 -5.83
CA ALA A 69 -16.36 -11.16 -5.85
C ALA A 69 -16.46 -11.74 -4.43
N ALA A 70 -17.04 -12.93 -4.34
CA ALA A 70 -17.10 -13.71 -3.11
C ALA A 70 -16.16 -14.93 -3.22
N HIS A 71 -15.29 -15.10 -2.23
CA HIS A 71 -14.41 -16.26 -2.12
C HIS A 71 -14.54 -16.90 -0.73
N ARG A 72 -14.42 -18.23 -0.65
CA ARG A 72 -14.72 -18.99 0.57
C ARG A 72 -13.67 -18.81 1.67
N THR A 73 -12.40 -18.63 1.31
CA THR A 73 -11.26 -18.67 2.25
C THR A 73 -10.34 -17.46 2.19
N LEU A 74 -10.47 -16.61 1.17
CA LEU A 74 -9.59 -15.46 1.05
C LEU A 74 -10.05 -14.36 2.01
N PRO A 75 -9.12 -13.62 2.63
CA PRO A 75 -9.47 -12.47 3.45
C PRO A 75 -10.27 -11.43 2.65
N PHE A 76 -11.20 -10.74 3.31
CA PHE A 76 -11.88 -9.59 2.70
C PHE A 76 -10.88 -8.50 2.31
N GLY A 77 -11.16 -7.80 1.22
CA GLY A 77 -10.25 -6.81 0.63
C GLY A 77 -9.11 -7.39 -0.20
N THR A 78 -9.08 -8.71 -0.41
CA THR A 78 -8.17 -9.32 -1.40
C THR A 78 -8.61 -8.92 -2.80
N VAL A 79 -7.71 -8.33 -3.58
CA VAL A 79 -7.92 -8.02 -4.99
C VAL A 79 -7.60 -9.25 -5.83
N LEU A 80 -8.50 -9.61 -6.74
CA LEU A 80 -8.35 -10.76 -7.62
C LEU A 80 -8.30 -10.33 -9.08
N GLU A 81 -7.47 -11.01 -9.88
CA GLU A 81 -7.64 -11.04 -11.33
C GLU A 81 -8.33 -12.34 -11.71
N VAL A 82 -9.49 -12.24 -12.36
CA VAL A 82 -10.27 -13.38 -12.81
C VAL A 82 -10.15 -13.49 -14.32
N ARG A 83 -9.74 -14.66 -14.80
CA ARG A 83 -9.67 -14.98 -16.24
C ARG A 83 -10.78 -15.95 -16.63
N ASN A 84 -11.61 -15.55 -17.60
CA ASN A 84 -12.51 -16.49 -18.26
C ASN A 84 -11.71 -17.33 -19.28
N LEU A 85 -11.73 -18.65 -19.11
CA LEU A 85 -10.95 -19.57 -19.95
C LEU A 85 -11.54 -19.76 -21.35
N ASP A 86 -12.84 -19.50 -21.54
CA ASP A 86 -13.53 -19.71 -22.81
C ASP A 86 -13.21 -18.61 -23.83
N ASN A 87 -13.06 -17.37 -23.35
CA ASN A 87 -12.82 -16.20 -24.21
C ASN A 87 -11.50 -15.46 -23.91
N GLY A 88 -10.76 -15.87 -22.89
CA GLY A 88 -9.47 -15.28 -22.51
C GLY A 88 -9.53 -13.89 -21.87
N LEU A 89 -10.72 -13.33 -21.67
CA LEU A 89 -10.88 -12.01 -21.07
C LEU A 89 -10.59 -12.05 -19.56
N THR A 90 -10.03 -10.96 -19.05
CA THR A 90 -9.70 -10.79 -17.63
C THR A 90 -10.41 -9.58 -17.03
N THR A 91 -10.69 -9.62 -15.73
CA THR A 91 -11.20 -8.48 -14.97
C THR A 91 -10.65 -8.49 -13.54
N GLN A 92 -10.59 -7.32 -12.91
CA GLN A 92 -10.24 -7.19 -11.48
C GLN A 92 -11.49 -7.01 -10.63
N VAL A 93 -11.51 -7.67 -9.47
CA VAL A 93 -12.62 -7.70 -8.51
C VAL A 93 -12.12 -7.80 -7.07
#